data_AF-V4LPA6-F1
#
_entry.id   AF-V4LPA6-F1
#
_cell.length_a   1.000
_cell.length_b   1.000
_cell.length_c   1.000
_cell.angle_alpha   90.00
_cell.angle_beta   90.00
_cell.angle_gamma   90.00
#
_symmetry.space_group_name_H-M   'P 1'
#
loop_
_entity.id
_entity.type
_entity.pdbx_description
1 polymer ?
#
loop_
_entity_poly.entity_id
_entity_poly.type
_entity_poly.pdbx_seq_one_letter_code
_entity_poly.pdbx_strand_id
1 'polypeptide(L)'
;MVFPFKSVEDFKIEVTPEHELFRKAVREFVEKNVMPRWREIEETNRIPSEIIKGLAEQGLTGIGIPEEYGGQGGGQLMTAIAMEEIARAVPSLAVTIGVNHLFAVPVLLLALRT
;
A
#
# COMPACT_ATOMS: atom_id res chain seq x y z
N MET A 1 -9.75 27.63 -4.32
CA MET A 1 -9.74 26.19 -4.61
C MET A 1 -11.16 25.81 -5.00
N VAL A 2 -11.40 25.49 -6.28
CA VAL A 2 -12.72 25.02 -6.74
C VAL A 2 -12.65 23.50 -6.67
N PHE A 3 -13.39 22.91 -5.74
CA PHE A 3 -13.50 21.45 -5.69
C PHE A 3 -14.21 20.98 -6.97
N PRO A 4 -13.76 19.90 -7.62
CA PRO A 4 -14.34 19.40 -8.87
C PRO A 4 -15.72 18.75 -8.68
N PHE A 5 -16.35 18.90 -7.52
CA PHE A 5 -17.62 18.29 -7.12
C PHE A 5 -18.55 19.35 -6.51
N LYS A 6 -19.87 19.15 -6.60
CA LYS A 6 -20.86 20.09 -6.04
C LYS A 6 -21.13 19.85 -4.55
N SER A 7 -21.03 18.60 -4.11
CA SER A 7 -21.04 18.16 -2.71
C SER A 7 -19.92 17.14 -2.48
N VAL A 8 -19.48 17.00 -1.22
CA VAL A 8 -18.63 15.87 -0.79
C VAL A 8 -19.36 14.53 -0.89
N GLU A 9 -20.69 14.55 -0.87
CA GLU A 9 -21.54 13.36 -1.03
C GLU A 9 -21.54 12.84 -2.48
N ASP A 10 -21.17 13.68 -3.46
CA ASP A 10 -21.04 13.30 -4.86
C ASP A 10 -19.76 12.48 -5.12
N PHE A 11 -18.82 12.50 -4.16
CA PHE A 11 -17.56 11.77 -4.28
C PHE A 11 -17.78 10.29 -3.96
N LYS A 12 -17.73 9.45 -5.00
CA LYS A 12 -17.84 7.99 -4.88
C LYS A 12 -16.56 7.32 -5.35
N ILE A 13 -16.00 6.45 -4.51
CA ILE A 13 -14.92 5.54 -4.88
C ILE A 13 -15.54 4.20 -5.27
N GLU A 14 -15.26 3.73 -6.48
CA GLU A 14 -15.71 2.42 -6.93
C GLU A 14 -14.72 1.34 -6.49
N VAL A 15 -15.18 0.46 -5.60
CA VAL A 15 -14.43 -0.73 -5.17
C VAL A 15 -14.91 -1.91 -6.01
N THR A 16 -14.01 -2.52 -6.76
CA THR A 16 -14.31 -3.65 -7.66
C THR A 16 -14.11 -4.97 -6.91
N PRO A 17 -14.63 -6.09 -7.45
CA PRO A 17 -14.34 -7.42 -6.90
C PRO A 17 -12.83 -7.74 -6.83
N GLU A 18 -12.03 -7.20 -7.74
CA GLU A 18 -10.57 -7.32 -7.74
C GLU A 18 -9.95 -6.58 -6.54
N HIS A 19 -10.43 -5.37 -6.23
CA HIS A 19 -10.01 -4.64 -5.04
C HIS A 19 -10.34 -5.40 -3.74
N GLU A 20 -11.49 -6.07 -3.67
CA GLU A 20 -11.86 -6.88 -2.50
C GLU A 20 -11.03 -8.18 -2.40
N LEU A 21 -10.71 -8.81 -3.53
CA LEU A 21 -9.80 -9.95 -3.55
C LEU A 21 -8.40 -9.55 -3.06
N PHE A 22 -7.90 -8.40 -3.54
CA PHE A 22 -6.64 -7.82 -3.08
C PHE A 22 -6.68 -7.50 -1.59
N ARG A 23 -7.75 -6.84 -1.10
CA ARG A 23 -7.96 -6.56 0.34
C ARG A 23 -7.86 -7.82 1.17
N LYS A 24 -8.53 -8.91 0.73
CA LYS A 24 -8.50 -10.20 1.43
C LYS A 24 -7.08 -10.77 1.49
N ALA A 25 -6.35 -10.75 0.38
CA ALA A 25 -4.97 -11.24 0.33
C ALA A 25 -4.04 -10.46 1.28
N VAL A 26 -4.13 -9.12 1.28
CA VAL A 26 -3.36 -8.28 2.22
C VAL A 26 -3.73 -8.57 3.66
N ARG A 27 -5.04 -8.68 3.96
CA ARG A 27 -5.52 -9.00 5.30
C ARG A 27 -4.98 -10.34 5.80
N GLU A 28 -5.03 -11.38 4.98
CA GLU A 28 -4.51 -12.70 5.33
C GLU A 28 -3.00 -12.65 5.64
N PHE A 29 -2.23 -11.90 4.85
CA PHE A 29 -0.81 -11.67 5.12
C PHE A 29 -0.60 -10.95 6.47
N VAL A 30 -1.36 -9.89 6.73
CA VAL A 30 -1.25 -9.08 7.95
C VAL A 30 -1.62 -9.90 9.18
N GLU A 31 -2.75 -10.61 9.16
CA GLU A 31 -3.23 -11.44 10.28
C GLU A 31 -2.25 -12.57 10.62
N LYS A 32 -1.63 -13.17 9.60
CA LYS A 32 -0.70 -14.29 9.78
C LYS A 32 0.70 -13.85 10.22
N ASN A 33 1.23 -12.76 9.66
CA ASN A 33 2.66 -12.43 9.77
C ASN A 33 2.95 -11.17 10.58
N VAL A 34 2.04 -10.20 10.59
CA VAL A 34 2.27 -8.87 11.21
C VAL A 34 1.57 -8.79 12.55
N MET A 35 0.28 -9.15 12.61
CA MET A 35 -0.53 -9.06 13.82
C MET A 35 0.07 -9.82 15.02
N PRO A 36 0.63 -11.03 14.89
CA PRO A 36 1.23 -11.72 16.05
C PRO A 36 2.46 -11.01 16.62
N ARG A 37 3.10 -10.13 15.84
CA ARG A 37 4.38 -9.47 16.18
C ARG A 37 4.24 -7.97 16.46
N TRP A 38 3.02 -7.41 16.46
CA TRP A 38 2.82 -5.96 16.64
C TRP A 38 3.48 -5.44 17.93
N ARG A 39 3.37 -6.20 19.02
CA ARG A 39 3.93 -5.81 20.33
C ARG A 39 5.46 -5.80 20.33
N GLU A 40 6.09 -6.79 19.70
CA GLU A 40 7.54 -6.84 19.50
C GLU A 40 8.02 -5.60 18.73
N ILE A 41 7.30 -5.23 17.66
CA ILE A 41 7.61 -4.08 16.83
C ILE A 41 7.54 -2.78 17.65
N GLU A 42 6.47 -2.59 18.41
CA GLU A 42 6.28 -1.40 19.26
C GLU A 42 7.33 -1.31 20.37
N GLU A 43 7.60 -2.41 21.09
CA GLU A 43 8.57 -2.42 22.20
C GLU A 43 10.00 -2.18 21.73
N THR A 44 10.37 -2.71 20.55
CA THR A 44 11.73 -2.60 20.01
C THR A 44 11.93 -1.41 19.08
N ASN A 45 10.86 -0.75 18.64
CA ASN A 45 10.84 0.26 17.59
C ASN A 45 11.51 -0.22 16.29
N ARG A 46 11.39 -1.51 15.97
CA ARG A 46 12.02 -2.12 14.79
C ARG A 46 11.02 -3.00 14.07
N ILE A 47 10.94 -2.82 12.75
CA ILE A 47 10.19 -3.71 11.87
C ILE A 47 11.10 -4.90 11.52
N PRO A 48 10.71 -6.14 11.85
CA PRO A 48 11.45 -7.34 11.46
C PRO A 48 11.69 -7.44 9.95
N SER A 49 12.90 -7.82 9.57
CA SER A 49 13.29 -7.91 8.16
C SER A 49 12.45 -8.91 7.37
N GLU A 50 11.97 -9.97 8.03
CA GLU A 50 11.13 -11.00 7.43
C GLU A 50 9.76 -10.43 7.01
N ILE A 51 9.21 -9.47 7.76
CA ILE A 51 7.96 -8.81 7.40
C ILE A 51 8.16 -7.95 6.16
N ILE A 52 9.25 -7.17 6.10
CA ILE A 52 9.57 -6.33 4.93
C ILE A 52 9.75 -7.20 3.68
N LYS A 53 10.50 -8.31 3.82
CA LYS A 53 10.70 -9.27 2.74
C LYS A 53 9.37 -9.89 2.30
N GLY A 54 8.50 -10.28 3.23
CA GLY A 54 7.19 -10.81 2.93
C GLY A 54 6.30 -9.80 2.18
N LEU A 55 6.32 -8.53 2.57
CA LEU A 55 5.60 -7.47 1.85
C LEU A 55 6.11 -7.33 0.40
N ALA A 56 7.43 -7.40 0.19
CA ALA A 56 8.02 -7.35 -1.15
C ALA A 56 7.65 -8.58 -2.00
N GLU A 57 7.66 -9.78 -1.41
CA GLU A 57 7.25 -11.03 -2.09
C GLU A 57 5.77 -11.04 -2.47
N GLN A 58 4.92 -10.35 -1.70
CA GLN A 58 3.51 -10.13 -2.04
C GLN A 58 3.30 -9.00 -3.08
N GLY A 59 4.38 -8.34 -3.52
CA GLY A 59 4.35 -7.22 -4.47
C GLY A 59 3.94 -5.88 -3.85
N LEU A 60 3.65 -5.83 -2.55
CA LEU A 60 3.04 -4.66 -1.89
C LEU A 60 3.95 -3.43 -1.90
N THR A 61 5.27 -3.63 -1.96
CA THR A 61 6.24 -2.53 -2.10
C THR A 61 6.27 -1.92 -3.50
N GLY A 62 5.70 -2.61 -4.50
CA GLY A 62 5.70 -2.22 -5.91
C GLY A 62 4.35 -1.74 -6.44
N ILE A 63 3.37 -1.45 -5.57
CA ILE A 63 2.06 -0.95 -6.00
C ILE A 63 2.23 0.38 -6.76
N GLY A 64 1.50 0.52 -7.87
CA GLY A 64 1.55 1.64 -8.80
C GLY A 64 2.84 1.78 -9.61
N ILE A 65 3.80 0.85 -9.46
CA ILE A 65 4.96 0.74 -10.35
C ILE A 65 4.58 -0.18 -11.52
N PRO A 66 4.82 0.22 -12.77
CA PRO A 66 4.55 -0.63 -13.93
C PRO A 66 5.26 -1.99 -13.88
N GLU A 67 4.60 -3.02 -14.40
CA GLU A 67 5.15 -4.39 -14.45
C GLU A 67 6.45 -4.48 -15.26
N GLU A 68 6.65 -3.62 -16.28
CA GLU A 68 7.89 -3.56 -17.07
C GLU A 68 9.14 -3.22 -16.22
N TYR A 69 8.95 -2.60 -15.05
CA TYR A 69 10.01 -2.31 -14.09
C TYR A 69 10.02 -3.31 -12.91
N GLY A 70 9.27 -4.40 -13.01
CA GLY A 70 9.11 -5.39 -11.93
C GLY A 70 8.15 -4.95 -10.82
N GLY A 71 7.28 -3.97 -11.09
CA GLY A 71 6.25 -3.53 -10.16
C GLY A 71 5.00 -4.40 -10.14
N GLN A 72 4.11 -4.17 -9.17
CA GLN A 72 2.84 -4.87 -9.03
C GLN A 72 1.72 -4.25 -9.90
N GLY A 73 1.96 -3.10 -10.53
CA GLY A 73 0.91 -2.35 -11.22
C GLY A 73 -0.14 -1.81 -10.24
N GLY A 74 -1.37 -1.61 -10.72
CA GLY A 74 -2.45 -1.04 -9.92
C GLY A 74 -2.36 0.48 -9.75
N GLY A 75 -2.77 1.00 -8.61
CA GLY A 75 -2.79 2.44 -8.37
C GLY A 75 -3.22 2.83 -6.96
N GLN A 76 -3.57 4.11 -6.78
CA GLN A 76 -3.77 4.72 -5.46
C GLN A 76 -4.84 4.05 -4.61
N LEU A 77 -5.90 3.50 -5.22
CA LEU A 77 -6.93 2.80 -4.46
C LEU A 77 -6.41 1.48 -3.87
N MET A 78 -5.60 0.71 -4.62
CA MET A 78 -4.94 -0.48 -4.08
C MET A 78 -3.92 -0.11 -3.01
N THR A 79 -3.17 0.99 -3.19
CA THR A 79 -2.27 1.52 -2.15
C THR A 79 -3.04 1.84 -0.86
N ALA A 80 -4.18 2.53 -0.98
CA ALA A 80 -5.01 2.88 0.17
C ALA A 80 -5.54 1.62 0.89
N ILE A 81 -6.02 0.63 0.14
CA ILE A 81 -6.49 -0.65 0.70
C ILE A 81 -5.35 -1.39 1.42
N ALA A 82 -4.15 -1.45 0.82
CA ALA A 82 -3.00 -2.09 1.45
C ALA A 82 -2.61 -1.39 2.74
N MET A 83 -2.56 -0.05 2.73
CA MET A 83 -2.26 0.76 3.90
C MET A 83 -3.30 0.58 5.00
N GLU A 84 -4.61 0.55 4.67
CA GLU A 84 -5.67 0.29 5.65
C GLU A 84 -5.45 -1.05 6.35
N GLU A 85 -5.28 -2.14 5.59
CA GLU A 85 -5.17 -3.48 6.20
C GLU A 85 -3.87 -3.62 7.01
N ILE A 86 -2.74 -3.06 6.56
CA ILE A 86 -1.48 -3.07 7.33
C ILE A 86 -1.59 -2.22 8.60
N ALA A 87 -2.19 -1.04 8.51
CA ALA A 87 -2.33 -0.11 9.63
C ALA A 87 -3.22 -0.64 10.75
N ARG A 88 -4.11 -1.59 10.46
CA ARG A 88 -4.88 -2.31 11.50
C ARG A 88 -4.01 -3.07 12.49
N ALA A 89 -2.80 -3.48 12.07
CA ALA A 89 -1.83 -4.12 12.95
C ALA A 89 -0.76 -3.13 13.42
N VAL A 90 -0.07 -2.47 12.49
CA VAL A 90 1.08 -1.59 12.77
C VAL A 90 1.06 -0.39 11.81
N PRO A 91 0.61 0.79 12.25
CA PRO A 91 0.53 1.99 11.39
C PRO A 91 1.89 2.44 10.82
N SER A 92 2.97 2.31 11.57
CA SER A 92 4.32 2.70 11.14
C SER A 92 4.80 1.87 9.93
N LEU A 93 4.40 0.60 9.84
CA LEU A 93 4.70 -0.27 8.71
C LEU A 93 3.93 0.13 7.44
N ALA A 94 2.68 0.58 7.58
CA ALA A 94 1.87 1.03 6.45
C ALA A 94 2.50 2.24 5.73
N VAL A 95 3.17 3.11 6.47
CA VAL A 95 3.91 4.26 5.93
C VAL A 95 5.02 3.81 4.97
N THR A 96 5.68 2.67 5.22
CA THR A 96 6.71 2.13 4.33
C THR A 96 6.19 1.87 2.91
N ILE A 97 4.91 1.50 2.77
CA ILE A 97 4.27 1.33 1.46
C ILE A 97 3.89 2.69 0.86
N GLY A 98 3.30 3.58 1.66
CA GLY A 98 2.85 4.90 1.21
C GLY A 98 3.99 5.80 0.71
N VAL A 99 5.17 5.74 1.35
CA VAL A 99 6.32 6.59 0.95
C VAL A 99 6.91 6.21 -0.39
N ASN A 100 6.76 4.96 -0.85
CA ASN A 100 7.31 4.55 -2.15
C ASN A 100 6.75 5.40 -3.29
N HIS A 101 5.46 5.78 -3.22
CA HIS A 101 4.85 6.64 -4.23
C HIS A 101 5.42 8.07 -4.24
N LEU A 102 5.87 8.59 -3.09
CA LEU A 102 6.45 9.94 -3.03
C LEU A 102 7.71 10.07 -3.89
N PHE A 103 8.50 9.01 -3.97
CA PHE A 103 9.75 9.00 -4.72
C PHE A 103 9.58 8.43 -6.13
N ALA A 104 8.81 7.34 -6.28
CA ALA A 104 8.70 6.65 -7.55
C ALA A 104 7.87 7.44 -8.56
N VAL A 105 6.78 8.10 -8.14
CA VAL A 105 5.88 8.81 -9.07
C VAL A 105 6.60 9.93 -9.83
N PRO A 106 7.39 10.84 -9.20
CA PRO A 106 8.17 11.83 -9.93
C PRO A 106 9.16 11.21 -10.93
N VAL A 107 9.84 10.12 -10.56
CA VAL A 107 10.79 9.43 -11.45
C VAL A 107 10.07 8.84 -12.65
N LEU A 108 8.96 8.12 -12.42
CA LEU A 108 8.16 7.52 -13.49
C LEU A 108 7.59 8.57 -14.46
N LEU A 109 7.18 9.73 -13.94
CA LEU A 109 6.57 10.78 -14.76
C LEU A 109 7.59 11.65 -15.51
N LEU A 110 8.73 11.95 -14.89
CA LEU A 110 9.66 12.97 -15.40
C LEU A 110 10.95 12.38 -16.00
N ALA A 111 11.45 11.28 -15.46
CA ALA A 111 12.74 10.72 -15.87
C ALA A 111 12.62 9.68 -16.99
N LEU A 112 11.46 9.04 -17.14
CA LEU A 112 11.23 7.99 -18.15
C LEU A 112 10.52 8.48 -19.42
N ARG A 113 10.17 9.77 -19.48
CA ARG A 113 9.52 10.42 -20.63
C ARG A 113 10.49 11.16 -21.57
N THR A 114 11.80 11.02 -21.36
CA THR A 114 12.87 11.55 -22.21
C THR A 114 13.50 10.43 -23.04
#